data_AF-A0A8K0ECV1-F1
#
_entry.id   AF-A0A8K0ECV1-F1
#
_cell.length_a   1.000
_cell.length_b   1.000
_cell.length_c   1.000
_cell.angle_alpha   90.00
_cell.angle_beta   90.00
_cell.angle_gamma   90.00
#
_symmetry.space_group_name_H-M   'P 1'
#
loop_
_entity.id
_entity.type
_entity.pdbx_description
1 polymer ?
#
loop_
_entity_poly.entity_id
_entity_poly.type
_entity_poly.pdbx_seq_one_letter_code
_entity_poly.pdbx_strand_id
1 'polypeptide(L)'
;MSHSIVVVVVCVSLVAGVCSVVPVSDIENCRYTGADGNVYDLSPLIAKNGAYVFDTRSYNINGYNILSPEEARLTELKYTYHLQICRNVTNPPDGCKGSSPIFRVDIGLHCASLGSIDAAIFEINPLPRNDGVHLLYYHGDLAGGSRLQRYHSSIYFVCNNRTEIGPLFEHQTDFYQSHFVFQTIHACRP
;
A
#
# COMPACT_ATOMS: atom_id res chain seq x y z
N MET A 1 -29.23 -56.62 48.11
CA MET A 1 -29.66 -55.81 46.95
C MET A 1 -28.95 -54.48 47.05
N SER A 2 -27.90 -54.27 46.25
CA SER A 2 -27.13 -53.02 46.20
C SER A 2 -27.16 -52.53 44.76
N HIS A 3 -27.75 -51.37 44.52
CA HIS A 3 -27.80 -50.73 43.21
C HIS A 3 -26.76 -49.61 43.18
N SER A 4 -25.66 -49.85 42.46
CA SER A 4 -24.71 -48.79 42.13
C SER A 4 -25.22 -48.03 40.91
N ILE A 5 -25.50 -46.73 41.10
CA ILE A 5 -25.82 -45.81 40.01
C ILE A 5 -24.50 -45.30 39.44
N VAL A 6 -24.24 -45.60 38.17
CA VAL A 6 -23.10 -45.05 37.42
C VAL A 6 -23.56 -43.73 36.79
N VAL A 7 -23.04 -42.61 37.28
CA VAL A 7 -23.28 -41.28 36.70
C VAL A 7 -22.20 -41.05 35.64
N VAL A 8 -22.59 -41.09 34.37
CA VAL A 8 -21.72 -40.75 33.24
C VAL A 8 -21.77 -39.24 33.04
N VAL A 9 -20.72 -38.54 33.48
CA VAL A 9 -20.55 -37.11 33.20
C VAL A 9 -20.00 -36.95 31.79
N VAL A 10 -20.87 -36.58 30.85
CA VAL A 10 -20.45 -36.22 29.48
C VAL A 10 -19.99 -34.77 29.52
N CYS A 11 -18.67 -34.57 29.61
CA CYS A 11 -18.07 -33.26 29.37
C CYS A 11 -18.20 -32.93 27.88
N VAL A 12 -19.20 -32.13 27.52
CA VAL A 12 -19.28 -31.51 26.20
C VAL A 12 -18.33 -30.33 26.18
N SER A 13 -17.15 -30.52 25.60
CA SER A 13 -16.20 -29.46 25.33
C SER A 13 -16.79 -28.51 24.28
N LEU A 14 -17.32 -27.37 24.70
CA LEU A 14 -17.64 -26.26 23.81
C LEU A 14 -16.31 -25.72 23.26
N VAL A 15 -15.94 -26.14 22.06
CA VAL A 15 -14.87 -25.47 21.30
C VAL A 15 -15.45 -24.13 20.89
N ALA A 16 -15.11 -23.08 21.62
CA ALA A 16 -15.41 -21.72 21.21
C ALA A 16 -14.67 -21.46 19.88
N GLY A 17 -15.39 -21.59 18.77
CA GLY A 17 -14.88 -21.22 17.45
C GLY A 17 -14.53 -19.73 17.49
N VAL A 18 -13.24 -19.42 17.33
CA VAL A 18 -12.79 -18.05 17.14
C VAL A 18 -13.40 -17.61 15.80
N CYS A 19 -14.39 -16.72 15.84
CA CYS A 19 -14.98 -16.17 14.63
C CYS A 19 -13.93 -15.23 14.01
N SER A 20 -13.04 -15.76 13.18
CA SER A 20 -12.08 -14.94 12.46
C SER A 20 -12.84 -14.07 11.46
N VAL A 21 -12.81 -12.76 11.67
CA VAL A 21 -13.34 -11.80 10.68
C VAL A 21 -12.48 -11.94 9.43
N VAL A 22 -13.09 -12.28 8.31
CA VAL A 22 -12.40 -12.31 7.02
C VAL A 22 -12.09 -10.86 6.64
N PRO A 23 -10.82 -10.51 6.35
CA PRO A 23 -10.51 -9.17 5.88
C PRO A 23 -11.31 -8.82 4.63
N VAL A 24 -11.85 -7.61 4.58
CA VAL A 24 -12.65 -7.13 3.44
C VAL A 24 -12.00 -5.88 2.87
N SER A 25 -11.59 -5.96 1.61
CA SER A 25 -11.10 -4.83 0.83
C SER A 25 -12.23 -4.26 -0.01
N ASP A 26 -12.54 -2.98 0.21
CA ASP A 26 -13.50 -2.22 -0.59
C ASP A 26 -12.74 -1.05 -1.24
N ILE A 27 -12.07 -1.35 -2.35
CA ILE A 27 -11.28 -0.36 -3.11
C ILE A 27 -12.18 0.75 -3.66
N GLU A 28 -13.41 0.43 -4.06
CA GLU A 28 -14.36 1.40 -4.59
C GLU A 28 -14.71 2.45 -3.54
N ASN A 29 -15.01 2.06 -2.30
CA ASN A 29 -15.27 3.04 -1.23
C ASN A 29 -14.00 3.47 -0.48
N CYS A 30 -12.83 2.96 -0.87
CA CYS A 30 -11.54 3.20 -0.21
C CYS A 30 -11.54 2.83 1.27
N ARG A 31 -12.11 1.66 1.58
CA ARG A 31 -12.26 1.15 2.94
C ARG A 31 -11.64 -0.23 3.06
N TYR A 32 -11.09 -0.50 4.23
CA TYR A 32 -10.52 -1.80 4.57
C TYR A 32 -11.01 -2.25 5.94
N THR A 33 -11.50 -3.48 6.04
CA THR A 33 -11.78 -4.14 7.31
C THR A 33 -10.70 -5.16 7.59
N GLY A 34 -9.93 -4.97 8.65
CA GLY A 34 -8.85 -5.87 9.04
C GLY A 34 -9.36 -7.17 9.66
N ALA A 35 -8.47 -8.16 9.80
CA ALA A 35 -8.77 -9.42 10.50
C ALA A 35 -9.09 -9.22 12.00
N ASP A 36 -8.70 -8.08 12.55
CA ASP A 36 -9.02 -7.63 13.91
C ASP A 36 -10.43 -7.01 14.00
N GLY A 37 -11.16 -6.91 12.89
CA GLY A 37 -12.49 -6.30 12.80
C GLY A 37 -12.48 -4.79 12.74
N ASN A 38 -11.31 -4.13 12.79
CA ASN A 38 -11.20 -2.69 12.69
C ASN A 38 -11.45 -2.23 11.26
N VAL A 39 -12.22 -1.16 11.10
CA VAL A 39 -12.55 -0.57 9.81
C VAL A 39 -11.75 0.72 9.63
N TYR A 40 -10.92 0.74 8.60
CA TYR A 40 -10.12 1.88 8.19
C TYR A 40 -10.79 2.55 6.98
N ASP A 41 -11.17 3.81 7.13
CA ASP A 41 -11.71 4.63 6.05
C ASP A 41 -10.64 5.59 5.55
N LEU A 42 -10.09 5.26 4.37
CA LEU A 42 -9.04 6.03 3.72
C LEU A 42 -9.60 6.96 2.64
N SER A 43 -10.93 6.99 2.44
CA SER A 43 -11.57 7.89 1.47
C SER A 43 -11.25 9.38 1.67
N PRO A 44 -10.97 9.90 2.89
CA PRO A 44 -10.53 11.28 3.06
C PRO A 44 -9.17 11.59 2.42
N LEU A 45 -8.36 10.55 2.16
CA LEU A 45 -7.04 10.64 1.52
C LEU A 45 -7.12 10.59 -0.01
N ILE A 46 -8.31 10.50 -0.60
CA ILE A 46 -8.45 10.66 -2.05
C ILE A 46 -8.14 12.12 -2.39
N ALA A 47 -7.10 12.35 -3.19
CA ALA A 47 -6.64 13.69 -3.52
C ALA A 47 -7.74 14.44 -4.31
N LYS A 48 -8.21 15.56 -3.76
CA LYS A 48 -9.28 16.37 -4.34
C LYS A 48 -8.91 16.97 -5.71
N ASN A 49 -7.63 17.25 -5.93
CA ASN A 49 -7.11 17.85 -7.16
C ASN A 49 -6.64 16.80 -8.18
N GLY A 50 -7.12 15.56 -8.07
CA GLY A 50 -6.83 14.49 -9.04
C GLY A 50 -5.62 13.63 -8.72
N ALA A 51 -4.58 14.19 -8.07
CA ALA A 51 -3.44 13.45 -7.54
C ALA A 51 -2.66 14.28 -6.50
N TYR A 52 -1.90 13.59 -5.64
CA TYR A 52 -0.73 14.14 -4.97
C TYR A 52 0.42 14.21 -5.97
N VAL A 53 1.01 15.40 -6.13
CA VAL A 53 2.13 15.63 -7.04
C VAL A 53 3.35 16.07 -6.24
N PHE A 54 4.44 15.32 -6.33
CA PHE A 54 5.65 15.61 -5.58
C PHE A 54 6.91 15.13 -6.32
N ASP A 55 7.96 15.92 -6.20
CA ASP A 55 9.28 15.58 -6.71
C ASP A 55 10.06 14.76 -5.68
N THR A 56 10.84 13.81 -6.17
CA THR A 56 11.82 13.08 -5.37
C THR A 56 13.18 13.07 -6.03
N ARG A 57 14.20 12.97 -5.19
CA ARG A 57 15.58 12.69 -5.57
C ARG A 57 15.96 11.38 -4.91
N SER A 58 16.30 10.41 -5.75
CA SER A 58 16.75 9.10 -5.31
C SER A 58 18.08 8.76 -5.97
N TYR A 59 18.74 7.74 -5.47
CA TYR A 59 20.03 7.32 -5.98
C TYR A 59 20.02 5.80 -6.13
N ASN A 60 20.55 5.33 -7.25
CA ASN A 60 20.62 3.90 -7.50
C ASN A 60 21.83 3.27 -6.78
N ILE A 61 21.59 2.29 -5.92
CA ILE A 61 22.59 1.50 -5.21
C ILE A 61 22.27 0.03 -5.40
N ASN A 62 23.09 -0.70 -6.15
CA ASN A 62 22.94 -2.15 -6.34
C ASN A 62 21.49 -2.57 -6.72
N GLY A 63 20.79 -1.71 -7.45
CA GLY A 63 19.41 -1.93 -7.86
C GLY A 63 18.28 -1.45 -6.98
N TYR A 64 18.63 -0.75 -5.91
CA TYR A 64 17.70 -0.02 -5.07
C TYR A 64 17.75 1.45 -5.40
N ASN A 65 16.59 2.11 -5.50
CA ASN A 65 16.58 3.58 -5.50
C ASN A 65 16.26 4.04 -4.09
N ILE A 66 17.22 4.66 -3.41
CA ILE A 66 17.04 5.15 -2.04
C ILE A 66 17.17 6.67 -1.96
N LEU A 67 16.60 7.26 -0.91
CA LEU A 67 16.83 8.66 -0.58
C LEU A 67 18.29 8.83 -0.13
N SER A 68 19.02 9.76 -0.76
CA SER A 68 20.34 10.26 -0.36
C SER A 68 21.33 9.23 0.21
N PRO A 69 22.24 8.66 -0.59
CA PRO A 69 23.26 7.74 -0.12
C PRO A 69 24.29 8.45 0.74
N GLU A 70 24.90 7.70 1.65
CA GLU A 70 26.07 8.15 2.42
C GLU A 70 27.32 8.31 1.52
N GLU A 71 27.35 7.66 0.34
CA GLU A 71 28.48 7.68 -0.59
C GLU A 71 28.24 8.54 -1.84
N ALA A 72 29.17 9.48 -2.10
CA ALA A 72 29.05 10.58 -3.05
C ALA A 72 29.31 10.25 -4.53
N ARG A 73 29.17 9.00 -4.98
CA ARG A 73 29.47 8.61 -6.39
C ARG A 73 28.33 7.90 -7.12
N LEU A 74 27.09 8.17 -6.73
CA LEU A 74 25.93 7.50 -7.28
C LEU A 74 25.16 8.42 -8.24
N THR A 75 24.56 7.81 -9.26
CA THR A 75 23.74 8.53 -10.22
C THR A 75 22.47 9.01 -9.54
N GLU A 76 22.31 10.34 -9.43
CA GLU A 76 21.08 10.97 -8.96
C GLU A 76 19.97 10.74 -10.00
N LEU A 77 18.83 10.25 -9.52
CA LEU A 77 17.61 10.04 -10.27
C LEU A 77 16.55 11.01 -9.74
N LYS A 78 15.94 11.77 -10.65
CA LYS A 78 14.89 12.74 -10.33
C LYS A 78 13.59 12.27 -10.94
N TYR A 79 12.58 12.16 -10.10
CA TYR A 79 11.25 11.74 -10.52
C TYR A 79 10.20 12.68 -9.95
N THR A 80 9.16 12.94 -10.75
CA THR A 80 7.91 13.50 -10.29
C THR A 80 6.90 12.36 -10.19
N TYR A 81 6.30 12.18 -9.02
CA TYR A 81 5.22 11.23 -8.83
C TYR A 81 3.88 11.94 -8.91
N HIS A 82 2.95 11.33 -9.62
CA HIS A 82 1.53 11.67 -9.59
C HIS A 82 0.81 10.47 -8.98
N LEU A 83 0.44 10.58 -7.71
CA LEU A 83 -0.05 9.47 -6.90
C LEU A 83 -1.48 9.76 -6.44
N GLN A 84 -2.36 8.79 -6.63
CA GLN A 84 -3.73 8.83 -6.15
C GLN A 84 -4.04 7.61 -5.29
N ILE A 85 -4.88 7.81 -4.28
CA ILE A 85 -5.33 6.78 -3.35
C ILE A 85 -6.69 6.26 -3.82
N CYS A 86 -6.83 4.93 -3.93
CA CYS A 86 -8.04 4.20 -4.32
C CYS A 86 -8.69 4.64 -5.66
N ARG A 87 -8.01 5.44 -6.48
CA ARG A 87 -8.50 5.97 -7.75
C ARG A 87 -7.34 6.10 -8.72
N ASN A 88 -7.66 6.19 -10.00
CA ASN A 88 -6.68 6.61 -11.00
C ASN A 88 -6.41 8.11 -10.89
N VAL A 89 -5.21 8.52 -11.26
CA VAL A 89 -4.83 9.94 -11.42
C VAL A 89 -5.78 10.61 -12.41
N THR A 90 -6.41 11.70 -11.99
CA THR A 90 -7.20 12.55 -12.90
C THR A 90 -6.24 13.41 -13.71
N ASN A 91 -6.42 13.46 -15.04
CA ASN A 91 -5.55 14.16 -15.98
C ASN A 91 -4.08 13.71 -15.87
N PRO A 92 -3.74 12.51 -16.39
CA PRO A 92 -2.36 12.03 -16.43
C PRO A 92 -1.40 13.09 -17.00
N PRO A 93 -0.17 13.20 -16.48
CA PRO A 93 0.78 14.19 -16.97
C PRO A 93 1.25 13.87 -18.39
N ASP A 94 1.80 14.88 -19.06
CA ASP A 94 2.25 14.75 -20.45
C ASP A 94 3.24 13.59 -20.63
N GLY A 95 3.04 12.81 -21.70
CA GLY A 95 3.84 11.61 -21.98
C GLY A 95 3.32 10.34 -21.31
N CYS A 96 2.44 10.43 -20.30
CA CYS A 96 1.72 9.28 -19.75
C CYS A 96 0.52 8.90 -20.61
N LYS A 97 0.30 7.60 -20.77
CA LYS A 97 -0.87 7.05 -21.46
C LYS A 97 -1.62 6.10 -20.53
N GLY A 98 -2.91 5.93 -20.79
CA GLY A 98 -3.76 5.00 -20.05
C GLY A 98 -4.25 5.55 -18.70
N SER A 99 -4.70 4.65 -17.84
CA SER A 99 -5.22 4.95 -16.51
C SER A 99 -4.39 4.23 -15.46
N SER A 100 -3.92 4.95 -14.45
CA SER A 100 -3.07 4.42 -13.40
C SER A 100 -3.34 5.17 -12.09
N PRO A 101 -3.32 4.50 -10.92
CA PRO A 101 -3.33 5.18 -9.64
C PRO A 101 -2.02 5.92 -9.36
N ILE A 102 -0.92 5.50 -9.98
CA ILE A 102 0.38 6.14 -9.80
C ILE A 102 1.11 6.22 -11.14
N PHE A 103 1.55 7.42 -11.50
CA PHE A 103 2.52 7.64 -12.57
C PHE A 103 3.83 8.16 -11.99
N ARG A 104 4.95 7.70 -12.56
CA ARG A 104 6.28 8.25 -12.34
C ARG A 104 6.78 8.85 -13.63
N VAL A 105 7.21 10.11 -13.57
CA VAL A 105 7.78 10.84 -14.71
C VAL A 105 9.21 11.21 -14.38
N ASP A 106 10.15 10.94 -15.28
CA ASP A 106 11.54 11.38 -15.14
C ASP A 106 11.79 12.75 -15.81
N ILE A 107 13.01 13.29 -15.65
CA ILE A 107 13.40 14.58 -16.25
C ILE A 107 13.36 14.61 -17.79
N GLY A 108 13.39 13.44 -18.44
CA GLY A 108 13.27 13.28 -19.88
C GLY A 108 11.81 13.11 -20.34
N LEU A 109 10.84 13.29 -19.43
CA LEU A 109 9.41 13.05 -19.65
C LEU A 109 9.06 11.59 -19.98
N HIS A 110 9.94 10.64 -19.65
CA HIS A 110 9.56 9.24 -19.72
C HIS A 110 8.63 8.92 -18.57
N CYS A 111 7.43 8.47 -18.94
CA CYS A 111 6.41 8.08 -17.98
C CYS A 111 6.33 6.55 -17.83
N ALA A 112 6.09 6.10 -16.61
CA ALA A 112 5.68 4.73 -16.31
C ALA A 112 4.46 4.73 -15.36
N SER A 113 3.46 3.91 -15.69
CA SER A 113 2.44 3.47 -14.73
C SER A 113 3.07 2.52 -13.72
N LEU A 114 2.84 2.77 -12.44
CA LEU A 114 3.38 1.96 -11.35
C LEU A 114 2.34 1.04 -10.69
N GLY A 115 1.26 0.74 -11.40
CA GLY A 115 0.20 -0.16 -10.94
C GLY A 115 -1.11 0.09 -11.66
N SER A 116 -2.13 -0.67 -11.29
CA SER A 116 -3.50 -0.56 -11.78
C SER A 116 -4.47 -0.61 -10.60
N ILE A 117 -5.53 0.19 -10.68
CA ILE A 117 -6.60 0.18 -9.69
C ILE A 117 -7.39 -1.15 -9.70
N ASP A 118 -7.48 -1.79 -10.86
CA ASP A 118 -8.21 -3.07 -11.03
C ASP A 118 -7.45 -4.25 -10.38
N ALA A 119 -6.19 -4.02 -10.03
CA ALA A 119 -5.32 -4.98 -9.35
C ALA A 119 -4.88 -4.47 -7.97
N ALA A 120 -5.68 -3.58 -7.39
CA ALA A 120 -5.43 -3.02 -6.08
C ALA A 120 -5.82 -4.00 -4.97
N ILE A 121 -4.99 -4.09 -3.93
CA ILE A 121 -5.22 -4.98 -2.79
C ILE A 121 -4.95 -4.19 -1.51
N PHE A 122 -5.85 -4.32 -0.53
CA PHE A 122 -5.57 -3.89 0.84
C PHE A 122 -5.11 -5.07 1.68
N GLU A 123 -4.07 -4.83 2.47
CA GLU A 123 -3.54 -5.77 3.44
C GLU A 123 -3.31 -5.06 4.79
N ILE A 124 -3.10 -5.86 5.84
CA ILE A 124 -2.62 -5.32 7.10
C ILE A 124 -1.21 -4.76 6.92
N ASN A 125 -0.91 -3.62 7.55
CA ASN A 125 0.44 -3.07 7.49
C ASN A 125 1.43 -4.05 8.15
N PRO A 126 2.44 -4.57 7.41
CA PRO A 126 3.37 -5.57 7.93
C PRO A 126 4.42 -4.98 8.87
N LEU A 127 4.46 -3.65 9.04
CA LEU A 127 5.39 -2.97 9.95
C LEU A 127 5.18 -3.43 11.41
N PRO A 128 6.23 -3.46 12.25
CA PRO A 128 6.27 -4.18 13.53
C PRO A 128 5.25 -3.78 14.60
N ARG A 129 4.45 -2.72 14.38
CA ARG A 129 3.34 -2.32 15.26
C ARG A 129 1.97 -2.84 14.78
N ASN A 130 1.89 -3.42 13.59
CA ASN A 130 0.64 -3.81 12.90
C ASN A 130 -0.42 -2.69 12.97
N ASP A 131 0.01 -1.44 12.83
CA ASP A 131 -0.84 -0.26 12.83
C ASP A 131 -1.00 0.29 11.41
N GLY A 132 -2.25 0.59 11.06
CA GLY A 132 -2.61 1.11 9.74
C GLY A 132 -2.81 0.04 8.67
N VAL A 133 -2.67 0.47 7.43
CA VAL A 133 -3.13 -0.26 6.23
C VAL A 133 -2.04 -0.26 5.18
N HIS A 134 -1.89 -1.36 4.46
CA HIS A 134 -1.02 -1.45 3.29
C HIS A 134 -1.88 -1.55 2.03
N LEU A 135 -1.70 -0.62 1.10
CA LEU A 135 -2.33 -0.65 -0.22
C LEU A 135 -1.30 -1.00 -1.28
N LEU A 136 -1.55 -2.07 -2.01
CA LEU A 136 -0.73 -2.52 -3.12
C LEU A 136 -1.43 -2.23 -4.44
N TYR A 137 -0.66 -1.76 -5.43
CA TYR A 137 -1.11 -1.68 -6.82
C TYR A 137 -0.22 -2.53 -7.70
N TYR A 138 -0.77 -3.56 -8.33
CA TYR A 138 -0.06 -4.43 -9.26
C TYR A 138 -0.30 -4.06 -10.72
N HIS A 139 0.42 -4.70 -11.63
CA HIS A 139 0.19 -4.63 -13.08
C HIS A 139 0.39 -3.24 -13.72
N GLY A 140 1.41 -2.50 -13.28
CA GLY A 140 1.89 -1.32 -14.01
C GLY A 140 2.57 -1.67 -15.34
N ASP A 141 3.29 -0.68 -15.88
CA ASP A 141 4.07 -0.85 -17.11
C ASP A 141 5.22 -1.84 -16.95
N LEU A 142 5.73 -2.35 -18.07
CA LEU A 142 6.91 -3.23 -18.06
C LEU A 142 8.13 -2.48 -17.53
N ALA A 143 8.80 -3.06 -16.54
CA ALA A 143 9.94 -2.43 -15.89
C ALA A 143 11.25 -2.71 -16.65
N GLY A 144 12.00 -1.65 -16.95
CA GLY A 144 13.37 -1.76 -17.49
C GLY A 144 13.49 -2.56 -18.79
N GLY A 145 12.43 -2.58 -19.62
CA GLY A 145 12.40 -3.37 -20.86
C GLY A 145 12.26 -4.89 -20.64
N SER A 146 12.00 -5.34 -19.41
CA SER A 146 11.67 -6.73 -19.10
C SER A 146 10.39 -7.16 -19.84
N ARG A 147 10.31 -8.44 -20.21
CA ARG A 147 9.11 -9.03 -20.82
C ARG A 147 8.10 -9.55 -19.79
N LEU A 148 8.53 -9.74 -18.56
CA LEU A 148 7.73 -10.38 -17.51
C LEU A 148 7.48 -9.44 -16.34
N GLN A 149 8.47 -8.61 -16.00
CA GLN A 149 8.41 -7.81 -14.81
C GLN A 149 7.66 -6.51 -15.06
N ARG A 150 6.68 -6.24 -14.20
CA ARG A 150 5.88 -5.02 -14.22
C ARG A 150 6.14 -4.20 -12.97
N TYR A 151 6.07 -2.88 -13.13
CA TYR A 151 6.05 -1.99 -12.00
C TYR A 151 4.85 -2.28 -11.11
N HIS A 152 5.07 -2.15 -9.82
CA HIS A 152 4.02 -2.20 -8.81
C HIS A 152 4.42 -1.29 -7.66
N SER A 153 3.43 -0.91 -6.85
CA SER A 153 3.63 0.07 -5.78
C SER A 153 3.04 -0.42 -4.47
N SER A 154 3.71 -0.09 -3.37
CA SER A 154 3.25 -0.27 -2.00
C SER A 154 3.06 1.09 -1.37
N ILE A 155 1.89 1.35 -0.79
CA ILE A 155 1.62 2.51 0.05
C ILE A 155 1.35 2.02 1.46
N TYR A 156 2.23 2.38 2.39
CA TYR A 156 2.07 2.10 3.82
C TYR A 156 1.40 3.29 4.49
N PHE A 157 0.15 3.12 4.90
CA PHE A 157 -0.55 4.07 5.73
C PHE A 157 -0.19 3.80 7.19
N VAL A 158 0.42 4.79 7.85
CA VAL A 158 0.91 4.66 9.22
C VAL A 158 0.13 5.61 10.12
N CYS A 159 -0.31 5.13 11.28
CA CYS A 159 -1.04 5.96 12.24
C CYS A 159 -0.20 7.18 12.68
N ASN A 160 -0.74 8.37 12.47
CA ASN A 160 -0.24 9.60 13.08
C ASN A 160 -1.42 10.48 13.46
N ASN A 161 -1.72 10.53 14.75
CA ASN A 161 -2.86 11.29 15.30
C ASN A 161 -2.56 12.78 15.54
N ARG A 162 -1.40 13.28 15.09
CA ARG A 162 -0.98 14.67 15.30
C ARG A 162 -1.00 15.47 14.00
N THR A 163 -0.38 14.92 12.97
CA THR A 163 -0.17 15.65 11.71
C THR A 163 -0.11 14.66 10.56
N GLU A 164 -0.83 14.99 9.49
CA GLU A 164 -0.76 14.22 8.25
C GLU A 164 0.52 14.57 7.49
N ILE A 165 1.27 13.55 7.09
CA ILE A 165 2.53 13.69 6.35
C ILE A 165 2.51 12.71 5.19
N GLY A 166 2.57 13.24 3.97
CA GLY A 166 2.72 12.47 2.75
C GLY A 166 1.60 12.67 1.74
N PRO A 167 1.53 11.79 0.72
CA PRO A 167 2.39 10.62 0.52
C PRO A 167 3.84 11.00 0.22
N LEU A 168 4.80 10.21 0.71
CA LEU A 168 6.24 10.38 0.48
C LEU A 168 6.82 9.12 -0.15
N PHE A 169 7.74 9.28 -1.09
CA PHE A 169 8.56 8.17 -1.60
C PHE A 169 9.60 7.78 -0.56
N GLU A 170 9.67 6.49 -0.21
CA GLU A 170 10.63 5.96 0.76
C GLU A 170 11.82 5.33 0.02
N HIS A 171 11.55 4.32 -0.80
CA HIS A 171 12.56 3.64 -1.60
C HIS A 171 11.92 2.85 -2.75
N GLN A 172 12.76 2.32 -3.64
CA GLN A 172 12.36 1.34 -4.64
C GLN A 172 13.23 0.10 -4.51
N THR A 173 12.58 -1.06 -4.43
CA THR A 173 13.21 -2.37 -4.34
C THR A 173 13.22 -3.07 -5.69
N ASP A 174 14.30 -3.80 -5.96
CA ASP A 174 14.51 -4.60 -7.18
C ASP A 174 14.26 -3.83 -8.49
N PHE A 175 14.47 -2.51 -8.52
CA PHE A 175 14.21 -1.63 -9.66
C PHE A 175 12.75 -1.44 -10.11
N TYR A 176 11.76 -2.12 -9.53
CA TYR A 176 10.37 -2.07 -10.03
C TYR A 176 9.28 -2.02 -8.97
N GLN A 177 9.62 -2.14 -7.68
CA GLN A 177 8.65 -1.99 -6.61
C GLN A 177 8.86 -0.67 -5.87
N SER A 178 7.99 0.31 -6.10
CA SER A 178 8.08 1.62 -5.43
C SER A 178 7.34 1.59 -4.10
N HIS A 179 7.98 2.02 -3.03
CA HIS A 179 7.40 2.09 -1.68
C HIS A 179 7.16 3.54 -1.28
N PHE A 180 5.96 3.80 -0.80
CA PHE A 180 5.51 5.10 -0.33
C PHE A 180 4.97 4.97 1.09
N VAL A 181 5.11 6.04 1.87
CA VAL A 181 4.54 6.15 3.22
C VAL A 181 3.57 7.33 3.27
N PHE A 182 2.44 7.12 3.93
CA PHE A 182 1.48 8.17 4.25
C PHE A 182 1.14 8.09 5.74
N GLN A 183 1.62 9.05 6.51
CA GLN A 183 1.25 9.17 7.92
C GLN A 183 -0.07 9.95 8.05
N THR A 184 -1.07 9.37 8.69
CA THR A 184 -2.42 9.95 8.76
C THR A 184 -3.18 9.44 9.98
N ILE A 185 -4.14 10.23 10.43
CA ILE A 185 -5.11 9.83 11.46
C ILE A 185 -6.03 8.71 10.97
N HIS A 186 -6.27 8.62 9.66
CA HIS A 186 -7.16 7.63 9.05
C HIS A 186 -6.59 6.20 9.05
N ALA A 187 -5.30 6.06 9.34
CA ALA A 187 -4.62 4.80 9.55
C ALA A 187 -4.55 4.40 11.04
N CYS A 188 -5.00 5.26 11.95
CA CYS A 188 -5.08 4.91 13.35
C CYS A 188 -6.22 3.92 13.57
N ARG A 189 -6.00 3.00 14.51
CA ARG A 189 -7.09 2.14 14.97
C ARG A 189 -8.24 3.04 15.47
N PRO A 190 -9.48 2.79 15.04
CA PRO A 190 -10.66 3.53 15.49
C PRO A 190 -10.84 3.51 17.01
#